data_AF-A0AAN5GZZ9-F1
#
_entry.id   AF-A0AAN5GZZ9-F1
#
_cell.length_a   1.000
_cell.length_b   1.000
_cell.length_c   1.000
_cell.angle_alpha   90.00
_cell.angle_beta   90.00
_cell.angle_gamma   90.00
#
_symmetry.space_group_name_H-M   'P 1'
#
loop_
_entity.id
_entity.type
_entity.pdbx_description
1 polymer ?
#
loop_
_entity_poly.entity_id
_entity_poly.type
_entity_poly.pdbx_seq_one_letter_code
_entity_poly.pdbx_strand_id
1 'polypeptide(L)'
;MDDNNQTSGQPKPEPEECVKEQKITDHFKIMIDKARKAQKLVLIKRADALLRWGAQEEYDFSKIFGVKGNKEVNIRKYGHNTGRRMNARFLMMDGVRRLMIIANDLTMSSFINYTGCNEFAAFVSPSKDMPYIINIGAKFEYRDGKKNPVTGKDSHVATLCHEMSHIQWYYGDNKKGGMWSQDYTTTDKYSTCKEDEVSYDEHIRTATKLISKQKDQIFENAYNIERYFEIRLIESEIDSIDDEILSNSVKKKIAELEKALLH
;
A
#
# COMPACT_ATOMS: atom_id res chain seq x y z
N MET A 1 26.98 -49.88 24.23
CA MET A 1 26.84 -48.54 24.83
C MET A 1 27.03 -47.58 23.68
N ASP A 2 25.95 -47.05 23.13
CA ASP A 2 25.99 -45.92 22.22
C ASP A 2 24.67 -45.16 22.42
N ASP A 3 24.78 -44.02 23.10
CA ASP A 3 23.70 -43.12 23.44
C ASP A 3 23.25 -42.32 22.21
N ASN A 4 22.01 -42.54 21.80
CA ASN A 4 21.28 -41.69 20.87
C ASN A 4 20.93 -40.35 21.56
N ASN A 5 21.73 -39.31 21.34
CA ASN A 5 21.35 -37.96 21.72
C ASN A 5 20.57 -37.28 20.58
N GLN A 6 19.27 -37.58 20.49
CA GLN A 6 18.30 -36.77 19.75
C GLN A 6 18.01 -35.50 20.58
N THR A 7 18.59 -34.37 20.19
CA THR A 7 18.14 -33.06 20.70
C THR A 7 16.81 -32.71 20.04
N SER A 8 15.69 -33.00 20.72
CA SER A 8 14.39 -32.43 20.38
C SER A 8 14.37 -30.97 20.85
N GLY A 9 14.66 -30.04 19.94
CA GLY A 9 14.35 -28.63 20.18
C GLY A 9 12.84 -28.48 20.31
N GLN A 10 12.36 -28.10 21.49
CA GLN A 10 10.96 -27.70 21.65
C GLN A 10 10.69 -26.53 20.69
N PRO A 11 9.53 -26.50 20.00
CA PRO A 11 9.11 -25.32 19.27
C PRO A 11 9.09 -24.14 20.26
N LYS A 12 9.76 -23.04 19.91
CA LYS A 12 9.58 -21.81 20.69
C LYS A 12 8.09 -21.45 20.62
N PRO A 13 7.45 -21.10 21.75
CA PRO A 13 6.08 -20.62 21.73
C PRO A 13 6.00 -19.40 20.81
N GLU A 14 5.05 -19.43 19.87
CA GLU A 14 4.74 -18.27 19.04
C GLU A 14 4.43 -17.09 19.96
N PRO A 15 5.06 -15.92 19.77
CA PRO A 15 4.78 -14.76 20.61
C PRO A 15 3.31 -14.38 20.46
N GLU A 16 2.60 -14.27 21.59
CA GLU A 16 1.19 -13.85 21.67
C GLU A 16 0.97 -12.62 20.80
N GLU A 17 0.36 -12.80 19.63
CA GLU A 17 -0.11 -11.69 18.81
C GLU A 17 -1.21 -10.96 19.60
N CYS A 18 -1.25 -9.64 19.49
CA CYS A 18 -2.42 -8.90 19.94
C CYS A 18 -3.58 -9.16 18.96
N VAL A 19 -4.27 -10.29 19.10
CA VAL A 19 -5.37 -10.73 18.20
C VAL A 19 -6.74 -10.27 18.71
N LYS A 20 -6.81 -9.37 19.69
CA LYS A 20 -8.11 -9.01 20.27
C LYS A 20 -8.75 -7.87 19.50
N GLU A 21 -9.67 -8.23 18.60
CA GLU A 21 -10.58 -7.30 17.94
C GLU A 21 -11.29 -6.44 19.00
N GLN A 22 -11.34 -5.14 18.73
CA GLN A 22 -11.99 -4.13 19.55
C GLN A 22 -13.34 -3.76 18.95
N LYS A 23 -14.25 -3.30 19.81
CA LYS A 23 -15.52 -2.75 19.34
C LYS A 23 -15.27 -1.54 18.44
N ILE A 24 -16.03 -1.45 17.35
CA ILE A 24 -16.03 -0.25 16.50
C ILE A 24 -16.65 0.91 17.29
N THR A 25 -15.83 1.91 17.60
CA THR A 25 -16.24 3.15 18.27
C THR A 25 -16.58 4.23 17.24
N ASP A 26 -17.26 5.29 17.66
CA ASP A 26 -17.52 6.43 16.77
C ASP A 26 -16.24 7.16 16.37
N HIS A 27 -15.25 7.22 17.27
CA HIS A 27 -13.90 7.71 16.95
C HIS A 27 -13.27 6.91 15.79
N PHE A 28 -13.32 5.57 15.86
CA PHE A 28 -12.81 4.71 14.80
C PHE A 28 -13.54 4.97 13.48
N LYS A 29 -14.88 5.05 13.50
CA LYS A 29 -15.68 5.33 12.30
C LYS A 29 -15.30 6.67 11.67
N ILE A 30 -15.18 7.73 12.47
CA ILE A 30 -14.81 9.07 11.98
C ILE A 30 -13.41 9.05 11.37
N MET A 31 -12.44 8.42 12.04
CA MET A 31 -11.07 8.30 11.55
C MET A 31 -11.00 7.58 10.20
N ILE A 32 -11.66 6.42 10.10
CA ILE A 32 -11.66 5.61 8.88
C ILE A 32 -12.45 6.29 7.76
N ASP A 33 -13.58 6.93 8.06
CA ASP A 33 -14.34 7.67 7.05
C ASP A 33 -13.51 8.80 6.43
N LYS A 34 -12.87 9.63 7.27
CA LYS A 34 -11.99 10.70 6.82
C LYS A 34 -10.80 10.16 6.03
N ALA A 35 -10.19 9.05 6.47
CA ALA A 35 -9.09 8.40 5.74
C ALA A 35 -9.52 7.86 4.37
N ARG A 36 -10.70 7.24 4.25
CA ARG A 36 -11.24 6.73 2.98
C ARG A 36 -11.51 7.85 1.98
N LYS A 37 -12.16 8.94 2.41
CA LYS A 37 -12.40 10.12 1.57
C LYS A 37 -11.09 10.71 1.06
N ALA A 38 -10.15 10.92 1.98
CA ALA A 38 -8.83 11.45 1.65
C ALA A 38 -8.06 10.54 0.69
N GLN A 39 -8.15 9.22 0.86
CA GLN A 39 -7.51 8.24 0.00
C GLN A 39 -8.04 8.32 -1.43
N LYS A 40 -9.36 8.37 -1.61
CA LYS A 40 -9.97 8.54 -2.94
C LYS A 40 -9.49 9.82 -3.62
N LEU A 41 -9.42 10.93 -2.89
CA LEU A 41 -8.91 12.20 -3.40
C LEU A 41 -7.43 12.14 -3.80
N VAL A 42 -6.57 11.52 -2.98
CA VAL A 42 -5.15 11.33 -3.31
C VAL A 42 -4.99 10.45 -4.56
N LEU A 43 -5.77 9.37 -4.66
CA LEU A 43 -5.74 8.50 -5.83
C LEU A 43 -6.20 9.23 -7.10
N ILE A 44 -7.26 10.04 -7.05
CA ILE A 44 -7.68 10.90 -8.17
C ILE A 44 -6.54 11.85 -8.57
N LYS A 45 -5.91 12.52 -7.59
CA LYS A 45 -4.80 13.45 -7.86
C LYS A 45 -3.60 12.76 -8.52
N ARG A 46 -3.29 11.52 -8.12
CA ARG A 46 -2.26 10.70 -8.77
C ARG A 46 -2.67 10.23 -10.16
N ALA A 47 -3.92 9.86 -10.36
CA ALA A 47 -4.45 9.52 -11.67
C ALA A 47 -4.35 10.72 -12.64
N ASP A 48 -4.74 11.92 -12.20
CA ASP A 48 -4.62 13.15 -13.00
C ASP A 48 -3.17 13.46 -13.37
N ALA A 49 -2.24 13.31 -12.43
CA ALA A 49 -0.81 13.49 -12.71
C ALA A 49 -0.31 12.47 -13.76
N LEU A 50 -0.70 11.20 -13.61
CA LEU A 50 -0.34 10.14 -14.55
C LEU A 50 -0.95 10.31 -15.94
N LEU A 51 -2.14 10.93 -16.05
CA LEU A 51 -2.80 11.20 -17.34
C LEU A 51 -2.19 12.44 -18.04
N ARG A 52 -1.99 13.54 -17.30
CA ARG A 52 -1.47 14.81 -17.85
C ARG A 52 -0.01 14.71 -18.28
N TRP A 53 0.82 14.11 -17.42
CA TRP A 53 2.25 13.84 -17.62
C TRP A 53 3.07 14.96 -18.28
N GLY A 54 3.20 16.09 -17.59
CA GLY A 54 4.12 17.16 -17.96
C GLY A 54 5.48 17.03 -17.28
N ALA A 55 6.31 18.07 -17.43
CA ALA A 55 7.66 18.11 -16.88
C ALA A 55 7.67 18.03 -15.34
N GLN A 56 6.68 18.63 -14.69
CA GLN A 56 6.53 18.60 -13.23
C GLN A 56 6.17 17.18 -12.74
N GLU A 57 5.21 16.52 -13.40
CA GLU A 57 4.82 15.15 -13.05
C GLU A 57 5.98 14.16 -13.26
N GLU A 58 6.74 14.29 -14.35
CA GLU A 58 7.95 13.49 -14.60
C GLU A 58 9.03 13.73 -13.53
N TYR A 59 9.25 15.00 -13.13
CA TYR A 59 10.20 15.36 -12.08
C TYR A 59 9.82 14.75 -10.73
N ASP A 60 8.57 14.93 -10.31
CA ASP A 60 8.08 14.41 -9.04
C ASP A 60 8.11 12.88 -9.00
N PHE A 61 7.71 12.24 -10.11
CA PHE A 61 7.81 10.78 -10.25
C PHE A 61 9.25 10.29 -10.15
N SER A 62 10.17 10.91 -10.89
CA SER A 62 11.58 10.54 -10.90
C SER A 62 12.24 10.75 -9.53
N LYS A 63 11.81 11.76 -8.77
CA LYS A 63 12.28 11.99 -7.41
C LYS A 63 11.83 10.89 -6.45
N ILE A 64 10.62 10.36 -6.63
CA ILE A 64 10.06 9.31 -5.77
C ILE A 64 10.65 7.94 -6.10
N PHE A 65 10.75 7.60 -7.38
CA PHE A 65 11.16 6.26 -7.82
C PHE A 65 12.62 6.16 -8.27
N GLY A 66 13.33 7.27 -8.44
CA GLY A 66 14.72 7.28 -8.94
C GLY A 66 14.86 6.93 -10.42
N VAL A 67 13.74 6.81 -11.15
CA VAL A 67 13.71 6.48 -12.57
C VAL A 67 12.71 7.37 -13.30
N LYS A 68 13.00 7.64 -14.58
CA LYS A 68 12.08 8.33 -15.47
C LYS A 68 10.83 7.51 -15.71
N GLY A 69 9.70 8.16 -15.95
CA GLY A 69 8.45 7.47 -16.28
C GLY A 69 8.59 6.61 -17.53
N ASN A 70 9.35 7.08 -18.52
CA ASN A 70 9.59 6.34 -19.77
C ASN A 70 10.56 5.16 -19.67
N LYS A 71 11.16 4.91 -18.50
CA LYS A 71 12.04 3.77 -18.30
C LYS A 71 11.23 2.48 -18.39
N GLU A 72 11.67 1.57 -19.25
CA GLU A 72 11.15 0.20 -19.25
C GLU A 72 11.68 -0.56 -18.03
N VAL A 73 10.78 -1.05 -17.19
CA VAL A 73 11.06 -1.82 -15.98
C VAL A 73 10.47 -3.22 -16.08
N ASN A 74 11.07 -4.16 -15.35
CA ASN A 74 10.54 -5.51 -15.23
C ASN A 74 9.28 -5.50 -14.36
N ILE A 75 8.21 -6.15 -14.84
CA ILE A 75 7.06 -6.42 -13.98
C ILE A 75 7.44 -7.58 -13.07
N ARG A 76 7.47 -7.31 -11.77
CA ARG A 76 7.78 -8.29 -10.73
C ARG A 76 6.55 -8.59 -9.90
N LYS A 77 6.47 -9.83 -9.42
CA LYS A 77 5.40 -10.31 -8.53
C LYS A 77 5.97 -11.34 -7.57
N TYR A 78 5.72 -11.14 -6.27
CA TYR A 78 6.17 -12.04 -5.21
C TYR A 78 7.65 -12.42 -5.32
N GLY A 79 8.52 -11.43 -5.57
CA GLY A 79 9.96 -11.63 -5.70
C GLY A 79 10.42 -12.17 -7.05
N HIS A 80 9.50 -12.45 -7.98
CA HIS A 80 9.83 -13.06 -9.28
C HIS A 80 9.63 -12.09 -10.44
N ASN A 81 10.58 -12.08 -11.38
CA ASN A 81 10.39 -11.41 -12.66
C ASN A 81 9.40 -12.23 -13.51
N THR A 82 8.35 -11.57 -14.00
CA THR A 82 7.31 -12.22 -14.81
C THR A 82 7.72 -12.42 -16.29
N GLY A 83 8.90 -11.92 -16.69
CA GLY A 83 9.35 -11.88 -18.08
C GLY A 83 8.70 -10.77 -18.91
N ARG A 84 7.74 -10.02 -18.33
CA ARG A 84 7.07 -8.89 -18.97
C ARG A 84 7.72 -7.58 -18.55
N ARG A 85 7.72 -6.61 -19.46
CA ARG A 85 8.26 -5.26 -19.22
C ARG A 85 7.19 -4.22 -19.51
N MET A 86 7.27 -3.11 -18.80
CA MET A 86 6.38 -1.97 -18.99
C MET A 86 7.11 -0.69 -18.66
N ASN A 87 6.69 0.40 -19.29
CA ASN A 87 7.04 1.76 -18.90
C ASN A 87 6.67 2.00 -17.43
N ALA A 88 7.58 2.58 -16.64
CA ALA A 88 7.40 2.82 -15.20
C ALA A 88 6.14 3.65 -14.88
N ARG A 89 5.85 4.68 -15.68
CA ARG A 89 4.61 5.47 -15.55
C ARG A 89 3.39 4.58 -15.79
N PHE A 90 3.38 3.75 -16.83
CA PHE A 90 2.25 2.86 -17.11
C PHE A 90 2.06 1.77 -16.06
N LEU A 91 3.15 1.26 -15.49
CA LEU A 91 3.07 0.33 -14.36
C LEU A 91 2.38 0.99 -13.15
N MET A 92 2.75 2.23 -12.84
CA MET A 92 2.09 3.00 -11.79
C MET A 92 0.67 3.43 -12.16
N MET A 93 0.38 3.65 -13.44
CA MET A 93 -0.97 3.93 -13.93
C MET A 93 -1.90 2.74 -13.71
N ASP A 94 -1.47 1.53 -14.04
CA ASP A 94 -2.22 0.30 -13.73
C ASP A 94 -2.36 0.10 -12.22
N GLY A 95 -1.28 0.32 -11.46
CA GLY A 95 -1.32 0.24 -10.00
C GLY A 95 -2.33 1.20 -9.37
N VAL A 96 -2.27 2.49 -9.71
CA VAL A 96 -3.24 3.50 -9.22
C VAL A 96 -4.67 3.12 -9.60
N ARG A 97 -4.90 2.70 -10.84
CA ARG A 97 -6.23 2.25 -11.29
C ARG A 97 -6.77 1.10 -10.44
N ARG A 98 -5.94 0.10 -10.14
CA ARG A 98 -6.30 -1.03 -9.26
C ARG A 98 -6.64 -0.59 -7.85
N LEU A 99 -5.79 0.25 -7.26
CA LEU A 99 -6.03 0.81 -5.92
C LEU A 99 -7.31 1.66 -5.87
N MET A 100 -7.63 2.37 -6.96
CA MET A 100 -8.90 3.11 -7.08
C MET A 100 -10.11 2.20 -7.06
N ILE A 101 -10.07 1.06 -7.76
CA ILE A 101 -11.16 0.07 -7.74
C ILE A 101 -11.37 -0.44 -6.31
N ILE A 102 -10.28 -0.89 -5.66
CA ILE A 102 -10.33 -1.39 -4.29
C ILE A 102 -10.89 -0.33 -3.35
N ALA A 103 -10.30 0.87 -3.32
CA ALA A 103 -10.69 1.95 -2.42
C ALA A 103 -12.14 2.40 -2.61
N ASN A 104 -12.69 2.26 -3.82
CA ASN A 104 -14.07 2.63 -4.10
C ASN A 104 -15.09 1.62 -3.58
N ASP A 105 -14.71 0.34 -3.49
CA ASP A 105 -15.56 -0.76 -3.04
C ASP A 105 -15.47 -1.01 -1.51
N LEU A 106 -14.43 -0.50 -0.84
CA LEU A 106 -14.30 -0.58 0.61
C LEU A 106 -15.45 0.16 1.30
N THR A 107 -16.03 -0.45 2.32
CA THR A 107 -17.04 0.15 3.22
C THR A 107 -16.57 0.05 4.67
N MET A 108 -17.30 0.60 5.65
CA MET A 108 -16.90 0.51 7.06
C MET A 108 -16.73 -0.95 7.53
N SER A 109 -17.50 -1.90 6.99
CA SER A 109 -17.36 -3.33 7.33
C SER A 109 -16.09 -3.97 6.77
N SER A 110 -15.37 -3.29 5.87
CA SER A 110 -14.06 -3.72 5.39
C SER A 110 -12.94 -3.48 6.40
N PHE A 111 -13.20 -2.79 7.51
CA PHE A 111 -12.17 -2.40 8.49
C PHE A 111 -12.40 -3.09 9.82
N ILE A 112 -11.38 -3.80 10.30
CA ILE A 112 -11.39 -4.44 11.62
C ILE A 112 -10.56 -3.60 12.58
N ASN A 113 -11.15 -3.31 13.74
CA ASN A 113 -10.53 -2.45 14.74
C ASN A 113 -9.60 -3.23 15.66
N TYR A 114 -8.30 -3.08 15.49
CA TYR A 114 -7.25 -3.54 16.40
C TYR A 114 -6.49 -2.36 17.02
N THR A 115 -7.10 -1.19 17.14
CA THR A 115 -6.43 0.01 17.70
C THR A 115 -6.03 -0.12 19.18
N GLY A 116 -6.46 -1.18 19.87
CA GLY A 116 -5.92 -1.57 21.18
C GLY A 116 -4.55 -2.27 21.12
N CYS A 117 -4.07 -2.59 19.92
CA CYS A 117 -2.83 -3.33 19.67
C CYS A 117 -1.73 -2.40 19.16
N ASN A 118 -0.65 -2.27 19.94
CA ASN A 118 0.45 -1.34 19.66
C ASN A 118 1.53 -1.89 18.69
N GLU A 119 1.24 -2.99 17.99
CA GLU A 119 2.25 -3.72 17.22
C GLU A 119 2.42 -3.17 15.80
N PHE A 120 1.32 -2.88 15.11
CA PHE A 120 1.32 -2.55 13.67
C PHE A 120 0.45 -1.32 13.35
N ALA A 121 0.62 -0.79 12.14
CA ALA A 121 -0.19 0.31 11.63
C ALA A 121 -1.45 -0.23 10.94
N ALA A 122 -1.28 -1.02 9.90
CA ALA A 122 -2.35 -1.81 9.33
C ALA A 122 -1.78 -3.10 8.75
N PHE A 123 -2.65 -4.03 8.36
CA PHE A 123 -2.27 -5.13 7.47
C PHE A 123 -3.48 -5.65 6.69
N VAL A 124 -3.22 -6.25 5.54
CA VAL A 124 -4.19 -7.02 4.75
C VAL A 124 -3.70 -8.46 4.56
N SER A 125 -4.62 -9.37 4.24
CA SER A 125 -4.24 -10.69 3.72
C SER A 125 -4.15 -10.62 2.19
N PRO A 126 -2.96 -10.75 1.56
CA PRO A 126 -2.78 -10.49 0.13
C PRO A 126 -3.65 -11.34 -0.80
N SER A 127 -3.89 -12.61 -0.42
CA SER A 127 -4.54 -13.62 -1.26
C SER A 127 -6.06 -13.70 -1.12
N LYS A 128 -6.70 -12.81 -0.35
CA LYS A 128 -8.15 -12.85 -0.15
C LYS A 128 -8.88 -12.22 -1.34
N ASP A 129 -9.95 -12.88 -1.79
CA ASP A 129 -10.91 -12.28 -2.71
C ASP A 129 -11.71 -11.15 -2.02
N MET A 130 -12.42 -10.35 -2.83
CA MET A 130 -13.36 -9.35 -2.31
C MET A 130 -14.48 -9.99 -1.46
N PRO A 131 -14.96 -9.33 -0.39
CA PRO A 131 -14.56 -7.99 0.07
C PRO A 131 -13.22 -8.01 0.82
N TYR A 132 -12.30 -7.14 0.41
CA TYR A 132 -11.01 -7.00 1.08
C TYR A 132 -11.19 -6.49 2.51
N ILE A 133 -10.43 -7.08 3.44
CA ILE A 133 -10.43 -6.71 4.85
C ILE A 133 -9.11 -6.04 5.20
N ILE A 134 -9.19 -4.87 5.84
CA ILE A 134 -8.07 -4.07 6.32
C ILE A 134 -8.11 -4.06 7.85
N ASN A 135 -7.05 -4.57 8.47
CA ASN A 135 -6.92 -4.62 9.92
C ASN A 135 -6.18 -3.36 10.36
N ILE A 136 -6.76 -2.59 11.27
CA ILE A 136 -6.22 -1.28 11.68
C ILE A 136 -5.67 -1.36 13.09
N GLY A 137 -4.37 -1.20 13.25
CA GLY A 137 -3.67 -1.24 14.54
C GLY A 137 -3.48 0.14 15.15
N ALA A 138 -2.94 0.21 16.37
CA ALA A 138 -2.76 1.48 17.07
C ALA A 138 -1.77 2.43 16.36
N LYS A 139 -0.75 1.87 15.67
CA LYS A 139 0.22 2.68 14.92
C LYS A 139 -0.36 3.33 13.66
N PHE A 140 -1.62 3.03 13.31
CA PHE A 140 -2.34 3.76 12.28
C PHE A 140 -2.59 5.21 12.72
N GLU A 141 -3.08 5.39 13.95
CA GLU A 141 -3.38 6.71 14.50
C GLU A 141 -2.17 7.34 15.18
N TYR A 142 -1.35 6.56 15.91
CA TYR A 142 -0.21 7.09 16.65
C TYR A 142 1.05 6.23 16.47
N ARG A 143 2.10 6.81 15.90
CA ARG A 143 3.42 6.18 15.83
C ARG A 143 4.40 6.93 16.73
N ASP A 144 5.10 6.22 17.61
CA ASP A 144 6.10 6.77 18.53
C ASP A 144 5.58 7.96 19.35
N GLY A 145 4.34 7.87 19.83
CA GLY A 145 3.67 8.91 20.62
C GLY A 145 3.19 10.13 19.80
N LYS A 146 3.38 10.13 18.48
CA LYS A 146 2.93 11.20 17.58
C LYS A 146 1.70 10.76 16.80
N LYS A 147 0.69 11.62 16.75
CA LYS A 147 -0.48 11.41 15.91
C LYS A 147 -0.09 11.47 14.42
N ASN A 148 -0.49 10.47 13.66
CA ASN A 148 -0.31 10.44 12.22
C ASN A 148 -1.32 11.38 11.56
N PRO A 149 -0.90 12.11 10.51
CA PRO A 149 -1.82 12.95 9.76
C PRO A 149 -2.76 12.08 8.89
N VAL A 150 -3.87 12.65 8.43
CA VAL A 150 -4.73 11.97 7.44
C VAL A 150 -3.99 11.82 6.11
N THR A 151 -3.32 12.88 5.64
CA THR A 151 -2.61 12.94 4.36
C THR A 151 -1.15 13.41 4.51
N GLY A 152 -0.33 13.16 3.49
CA GLY A 152 1.09 13.50 3.50
C GLY A 152 1.98 12.35 3.98
N LYS A 153 3.14 12.69 4.55
CA LYS A 153 4.13 11.72 4.99
C LYS A 153 3.61 10.87 6.15
N ASP A 154 3.88 9.57 6.12
CA ASP A 154 3.54 8.62 7.19
C ASP A 154 2.04 8.63 7.56
N SER A 155 1.17 8.97 6.62
CA SER A 155 -0.23 9.29 6.89
C SER A 155 -1.15 8.08 6.87
N HIS A 156 -2.40 8.27 7.33
CA HIS A 156 -3.47 7.27 7.19
C HIS A 156 -3.63 6.84 5.72
N VAL A 157 -3.71 7.80 4.80
CA VAL A 157 -3.82 7.52 3.35
C VAL A 157 -2.61 6.76 2.81
N ALA A 158 -1.39 7.17 3.16
CA ALA A 158 -0.18 6.50 2.70
C ALA A 158 -0.16 5.04 3.18
N THR A 159 -0.51 4.81 4.45
CA THR A 159 -0.64 3.47 5.05
C THR A 159 -1.71 2.64 4.32
N LEU A 160 -2.91 3.18 4.08
CA LEU A 160 -3.93 2.40 3.37
C LEU A 160 -3.53 2.08 1.92
N CYS A 161 -2.83 2.98 1.23
CA CYS A 161 -2.31 2.70 -0.12
C CYS A 161 -1.18 1.67 -0.11
N HIS A 162 -0.32 1.70 0.92
CA HIS A 162 0.67 0.66 1.18
C HIS A 162 -0.02 -0.70 1.29
N GLU A 163 -1.00 -0.84 2.20
CA GLU A 163 -1.68 -2.10 2.43
C GLU A 163 -2.40 -2.63 1.19
N MET A 164 -3.17 -1.78 0.52
CA MET A 164 -3.89 -2.20 -0.68
C MET A 164 -2.94 -2.58 -1.83
N SER A 165 -1.70 -2.08 -1.83
CA SER A 165 -0.71 -2.47 -2.81
C SER A 165 -0.26 -3.93 -2.65
N HIS A 166 -0.32 -4.50 -1.44
CA HIS A 166 0.00 -5.91 -1.19
C HIS A 166 -0.99 -6.88 -1.81
N ILE A 167 -2.26 -6.47 -1.97
CA ILE A 167 -3.30 -7.33 -2.51
C ILE A 167 -2.85 -7.93 -3.85
N GLN A 168 -2.99 -9.24 -3.98
CA GLN A 168 -2.48 -10.00 -5.12
C GLN A 168 -3.02 -9.45 -6.43
N TRP A 169 -2.15 -9.44 -7.43
CA TRP A 169 -2.53 -9.12 -8.80
C TRP A 169 -3.11 -10.36 -9.46
N TYR A 170 -4.43 -10.39 -9.64
CA TYR A 170 -5.13 -11.47 -10.32
C TYR A 170 -4.75 -11.55 -11.82
N TYR A 171 -4.15 -12.68 -12.20
CA TYR A 171 -3.85 -12.98 -13.60
C TYR A 171 -5.15 -13.34 -14.34
N GLY A 172 -5.45 -12.61 -15.42
CA GLY A 172 -6.62 -12.84 -16.26
C GLY A 172 -7.80 -11.88 -16.03
N ASP A 173 -7.83 -11.18 -14.89
CA ASP A 173 -8.81 -10.14 -14.62
C ASP A 173 -8.11 -8.84 -14.21
N ASN A 174 -7.96 -7.93 -15.18
CA ASN A 174 -7.36 -6.63 -14.93
C ASN A 174 -8.22 -5.76 -14.00
N LYS A 175 -9.47 -6.14 -13.69
CA LYS A 175 -10.35 -5.37 -12.81
C LYS A 175 -10.26 -5.77 -11.33
N LYS A 176 -9.45 -6.78 -10.99
CA LYS A 176 -9.30 -7.27 -9.61
C LYS A 176 -7.86 -7.22 -9.11
N GLY A 177 -7.71 -7.15 -7.80
CA GLY A 177 -6.41 -7.19 -7.14
C GLY A 177 -5.69 -5.85 -7.04
N GLY A 178 -4.61 -5.84 -6.27
CA GLY A 178 -3.71 -4.70 -6.08
C GLY A 178 -2.47 -4.81 -6.96
N MET A 179 -1.32 -4.39 -6.41
CA MET A 179 -0.04 -4.37 -7.14
C MET A 179 0.82 -5.60 -6.85
N TRP A 180 0.43 -6.43 -5.87
CA TRP A 180 1.20 -7.55 -5.34
C TRP A 180 2.60 -7.14 -4.81
N SER A 181 2.66 -5.96 -4.20
CA SER A 181 3.88 -5.46 -3.57
C SER A 181 4.27 -6.29 -2.35
N GLN A 182 5.53 -6.17 -1.93
CA GLN A 182 6.16 -6.87 -0.81
C GLN A 182 6.86 -5.86 0.11
N ASP A 183 7.02 -6.24 1.37
CA ASP A 183 7.79 -5.47 2.33
C ASP A 183 9.25 -5.88 2.33
N TYR A 184 10.04 -5.22 1.49
CA TYR A 184 11.47 -5.48 1.41
C TYR A 184 12.17 -5.09 2.71
N THR A 185 12.87 -6.06 3.32
CA THR A 185 13.65 -5.92 4.55
C THR A 185 15.12 -5.64 4.22
N THR A 186 15.57 -6.09 3.06
CA THR A 186 16.87 -5.74 2.44
C THR A 186 16.69 -5.50 0.95
N THR A 187 17.77 -5.23 0.19
CA THR A 187 17.66 -5.04 -1.27
C THR A 187 17.34 -6.33 -2.03
N ASP A 188 17.45 -7.48 -1.38
CA ASP A 188 17.36 -8.79 -2.04
C ASP A 188 16.44 -9.77 -1.27
N LYS A 189 15.79 -9.32 -0.18
CA LYS A 189 14.85 -10.09 0.65
C LYS A 189 13.67 -9.23 1.08
N TYR A 190 12.48 -9.82 1.10
CA TYR A 190 11.27 -9.25 1.70
C TYR A 190 10.77 -10.13 2.83
N SER A 191 9.93 -9.55 3.69
CA SER A 191 9.35 -10.25 4.84
C SER A 191 8.40 -11.34 4.37
N THR A 192 8.63 -12.58 4.81
CA THR A 192 7.72 -13.71 4.54
C THR A 192 7.10 -14.29 5.81
N CYS A 193 7.65 -13.95 6.96
CA CYS A 193 7.19 -14.36 8.28
C CYS A 193 7.60 -13.31 9.33
N LYS A 194 7.08 -13.46 10.56
CA LYS A 194 7.31 -12.51 11.66
C LYS A 194 8.79 -12.37 12.01
N GLU A 195 9.58 -13.42 11.87
CA GLU A 195 11.03 -13.40 12.12
C GLU A 195 11.81 -12.57 11.10
N ASP A 196 11.23 -12.32 9.93
CA ASP A 196 11.83 -11.46 8.90
C ASP A 196 11.51 -9.97 9.13
N GLU A 197 10.54 -9.65 10.01
CA GLU A 197 10.09 -8.28 10.22
C GLU A 197 11.22 -7.40 10.74
N VAL A 198 11.30 -6.20 10.17
CA VAL A 198 12.23 -5.17 10.59
C VAL A 198 11.46 -3.94 11.04
N SER A 199 12.13 -3.05 11.76
CA SER A 199 11.51 -1.77 12.14
C SER A 199 11.11 -0.97 10.90
N TYR A 200 10.07 -0.14 11.04
CA TYR A 200 9.64 0.84 10.03
C TYR A 200 10.83 1.63 9.42
N ASP A 201 11.74 2.13 10.26
CA ASP A 201 12.91 2.87 9.80
C ASP A 201 13.84 2.07 8.88
N GLU A 202 13.94 0.75 9.09
CA GLU A 202 14.79 -0.10 8.25
C GLU A 202 14.11 -0.37 6.91
N HIS A 203 12.79 -0.53 6.88
CA HIS A 203 12.03 -0.55 5.62
C HIS A 203 12.23 0.74 4.82
N ILE A 204 12.18 1.90 5.47
CA ILE A 204 12.45 3.21 4.84
C ILE A 204 13.88 3.32 4.32
N ARG A 205 14.88 2.81 5.05
CA ARG A 205 16.27 2.74 4.57
C ARG A 205 16.38 1.80 3.37
N THR A 206 15.74 0.64 3.40
CA THR A 206 15.72 -0.33 2.29
C THR A 206 15.07 0.26 1.05
N ALA A 207 13.91 0.90 1.16
CA ALA A 207 13.25 1.60 0.05
C ALA A 207 14.16 2.66 -0.59
N THR A 208 14.96 3.37 0.21
CA THR A 208 15.93 4.36 -0.27
C THR A 208 17.13 3.69 -0.96
N LYS A 209 17.63 2.58 -0.41
CA LYS A 209 18.70 1.78 -1.02
C LYS A 209 18.27 1.24 -2.39
N LEU A 210 17.04 0.74 -2.53
CA LEU A 210 16.48 0.26 -3.80
C LEU A 210 16.53 1.34 -4.89
N ILE A 211 16.09 2.56 -4.58
CA ILE A 211 16.17 3.74 -5.47
C ILE A 211 17.63 4.04 -5.83
N SER A 212 18.51 4.18 -4.83
CA SER A 212 19.91 4.57 -5.05
C SER A 212 20.69 3.57 -5.93
N LYS A 213 20.33 2.29 -5.85
CA LYS A 213 20.92 1.20 -6.63
C LYS A 213 20.16 0.92 -7.94
N GLN A 214 19.10 1.68 -8.23
CA GLN A 214 18.21 1.48 -9.39
C GLN A 214 17.75 0.02 -9.53
N LYS A 215 17.35 -0.59 -8.41
CA LYS A 215 16.91 -1.98 -8.35
C LYS A 215 15.53 -2.14 -8.99
N ASP A 216 15.31 -3.24 -9.71
CA ASP A 216 14.00 -3.51 -10.35
C ASP A 216 12.86 -3.67 -9.33
N GLN A 217 13.18 -3.99 -8.08
CA GLN A 217 12.25 -4.17 -6.96
C GLN A 217 11.53 -2.90 -6.54
N ILE A 218 11.92 -1.71 -7.02
CA ILE A 218 11.34 -0.42 -6.58
C ILE A 218 9.81 -0.39 -6.72
N PHE A 219 9.26 -0.95 -7.80
CA PHE A 219 7.80 -0.98 -8.04
C PHE A 219 7.10 -2.17 -7.38
N GLU A 220 7.87 -3.11 -6.84
CA GLU A 220 7.37 -4.24 -6.04
C GLU A 220 7.46 -3.95 -4.54
N ASN A 221 8.16 -2.91 -4.10
CA ASN A 221 8.29 -2.60 -2.67
C ASN A 221 7.18 -1.68 -2.18
N ALA A 222 6.38 -2.13 -1.21
CA ALA A 222 5.22 -1.38 -0.71
C ALA A 222 5.60 -0.02 -0.12
N TYR A 223 6.74 0.08 0.57
CA TYR A 223 7.24 1.37 1.09
C TYR A 223 7.69 2.36 -0.01
N ASN A 224 8.10 1.89 -1.19
CA ASN A 224 8.33 2.79 -2.33
C ASN A 224 7.00 3.26 -2.93
N ILE A 225 5.99 2.38 -2.97
CA ILE A 225 4.63 2.71 -3.38
C ILE A 225 3.97 3.70 -2.39
N GLU A 226 4.13 3.50 -1.09
CA GLU A 226 3.65 4.37 -0.01
C GLU A 226 4.07 5.82 -0.22
N ARG A 227 5.37 6.05 -0.48
CA ARG A 227 5.94 7.38 -0.76
C ARG A 227 5.28 8.07 -1.95
N TYR A 228 4.82 7.30 -2.93
CA TYR A 228 4.07 7.86 -4.03
C TYR A 228 2.72 8.43 -3.58
N PHE A 229 2.12 7.97 -2.49
CA PHE A 229 0.84 8.48 -2.02
C PHE A 229 0.93 9.52 -0.90
N GLU A 230 2.14 9.93 -0.51
CA GLU A 230 2.39 10.96 0.51
C GLU A 230 2.12 12.40 0.04
N ILE A 231 0.92 12.64 -0.51
CA ILE A 231 0.47 13.96 -0.93
C ILE A 231 -0.33 14.61 0.20
N ARG A 232 -0.06 15.88 0.48
CA ARG A 232 -0.91 16.69 1.36
C ARG A 232 -2.15 17.20 0.62
N LEU A 233 -3.30 17.06 1.27
CA LEU A 233 -4.56 17.67 0.88
C LEU A 233 -4.99 18.73 1.90
N ILE A 234 -5.93 19.58 1.52
CA ILE A 234 -6.53 20.56 2.42
C ILE A 234 -7.64 19.85 3.19
N GLU A 235 -7.59 19.88 4.53
CA GLU A 235 -8.53 19.09 5.34
C GLU A 235 -10.00 19.49 5.13
N SER A 236 -10.29 20.77 4.93
CA SER A 236 -11.66 21.24 4.67
C SER A 236 -12.25 20.70 3.37
N GLU A 237 -11.41 20.37 2.37
CA GLU A 237 -11.86 19.71 1.14
C GLU A 237 -12.25 18.25 1.40
N ILE A 238 -11.54 17.57 2.32
CA ILE A 238 -11.87 16.19 2.72
C ILE A 238 -13.18 16.18 3.51
N ASP A 239 -13.37 17.12 4.42
CA ASP A 239 -14.51 17.13 5.33
C ASP A 239 -15.82 17.56 4.64
N SER A 240 -15.72 18.35 3.56
CA SER A 240 -16.89 18.89 2.84
C SER A 240 -17.34 18.05 1.64
N ILE A 241 -16.53 17.10 1.17
CA ILE A 241 -16.86 16.33 -0.03
C ILE A 241 -17.91 15.25 0.26
N ASP A 242 -18.90 15.18 -0.62
CA ASP A 242 -19.90 14.14 -0.61
C ASP A 242 -19.34 12.79 -1.12
N ASP A 243 -19.69 11.71 -0.42
CA ASP A 243 -19.17 10.38 -0.69
C ASP A 243 -19.64 9.79 -2.03
N GLU A 244 -20.87 10.10 -2.45
CA GLU A 244 -21.43 9.64 -3.72
C GLU A 244 -20.78 10.37 -4.89
N ILE A 245 -20.66 11.70 -4.79
CA ILE A 245 -19.95 12.54 -5.78
C ILE A 245 -18.49 12.07 -5.93
N LEU A 246 -17.81 11.84 -4.80
CA LEU A 246 -16.44 11.37 -4.80
C LEU A 246 -16.32 9.98 -5.43
N SER A 247 -17.21 9.05 -5.09
CA SER A 247 -17.19 7.70 -5.65
C SER A 247 -17.47 7.68 -7.16
N ASN A 248 -18.35 8.56 -7.65
CA ASN A 248 -18.59 8.74 -9.08
C ASN A 248 -17.37 9.35 -9.80
N SER A 249 -16.68 10.29 -9.15
CA SER A 249 -15.43 10.87 -9.66
C SER A 249 -14.33 9.81 -9.79
N VAL A 250 -14.20 8.91 -8.80
CA VAL A 250 -13.29 7.76 -8.86
C VAL A 250 -13.63 6.85 -10.04
N LYS A 251 -14.90 6.47 -10.21
CA LYS A 251 -15.35 5.62 -11.34
C LYS A 251 -15.00 6.23 -12.70
N LYS A 252 -15.28 7.52 -12.88
CA LYS A 252 -14.93 8.24 -14.12
C LYS A 252 -13.42 8.20 -14.38
N LYS A 253 -12.63 8.44 -13.34
CA LYS A 253 -11.17 8.47 -13.44
C LYS A 253 -10.58 7.09 -13.74
N ILE A 254 -11.14 6.01 -13.18
CA ILE A 254 -10.78 4.63 -13.53
C ILE A 254 -10.94 4.42 -15.05
N ALA A 255 -12.09 4.82 -15.62
CA ALA A 255 -12.34 4.66 -17.06
C ALA A 255 -11.35 5.46 -17.94
N GLU A 256 -10.93 6.64 -17.50
CA GLU A 256 -9.90 7.44 -18.19
C GLU A 256 -8.54 6.73 -18.18
N LEU A 257 -8.13 6.15 -17.05
CA LEU A 257 -6.90 5.36 -16.94
C LEU A 257 -6.96 4.09 -17.79
N GLU A 258 -8.10 3.38 -17.80
CA GLU A 258 -8.30 2.19 -18.64
C GLU A 258 -8.13 2.52 -20.12
N LYS A 259 -8.68 3.64 -20.57
CA LYS A 259 -8.51 4.10 -21.95
C LYS A 259 -7.03 4.42 -22.27
N ALA A 260 -6.32 5.06 -21.35
CA ALA A 260 -4.92 5.41 -21.53
C ALA A 260 -4.00 4.18 -21.57
N LEU A 261 -4.32 3.11 -20.85
CA LEU A 261 -3.55 1.85 -20.81
C LEU A 261 -3.72 0.96 -22.06
N LEU A 262 -4.69 1.26 -22.93
CA LEU A 262 -4.92 0.54 -24.19
C LEU A 262 -4.06 1.07 -25.35
N HIS A 263 -3.38 2.20 -25.16
CA HIS A 263 -2.57 2.90 -26.17
C HIS A 263 -1.11 2.99 -25.74
#